data_AF-A0A7S4Q8S3-F1
#
_entry.id   AF-A0A7S4Q8S3-F1
#
_cell.length_a   1.000
_cell.length_b   1.000
_cell.length_c   1.000
_cell.angle_alpha   90.00
_cell.angle_beta   90.00
_cell.angle_gamma   90.00
#
_symmetry.space_group_name_H-M   'P 1'
#
loop_
_entity.id
_entity.type
_entity.pdbx_description
1 polymer ?
#
loop_
_entity_poly.entity_id
_entity_poly.type
_entity_poly.pdbx_seq_one_letter_code
_entity_poly.pdbx_strand_id
1 'polypeptide(L)'
;VGSLMCLVDRMVEFLRSDSTEAQEQGTQAVMHLASLAASHRKAIADEGALPPLVALLRTGPPPVARQAAAALGHLVEGSPEREEAAVEAGAVEPLVALLGPRAAPEVQDRAAFALGSLAGGRHWQH
;
A
#
# COMPACT_ATOMS: atom_id res chain seq x y z
N VAL A 1 -23.61 3.99 3.03
CA VAL A 1 -22.55 3.67 2.04
C VAL A 1 -21.80 4.93 1.57
N GLY A 2 -22.45 6.10 1.43
CA GLY A 2 -21.79 7.34 0.96
C GLY A 2 -20.68 7.96 1.84
N SER A 3 -20.69 7.76 3.17
CA SER A 3 -19.61 8.31 4.04
C SER A 3 -18.27 7.59 3.89
N LEU A 4 -18.27 6.30 3.58
CA LEU A 4 -17.01 5.54 3.45
C LEU A 4 -16.32 5.88 2.12
N MET A 5 -17.08 6.02 1.03
CA MET A 5 -16.51 6.38 -0.29
C MET A 5 -15.90 7.79 -0.28
N CYS A 6 -16.63 8.79 0.22
CA CYS A 6 -16.10 10.16 0.33
C CYS A 6 -14.85 10.25 1.22
N LEU A 7 -14.75 9.37 2.23
CA LEU A 7 -13.55 9.27 3.06
C LEU A 7 -12.38 8.65 2.29
N VAL A 8 -12.62 7.59 1.51
CA VAL A 8 -11.59 6.94 0.68
C VAL A 8 -11.10 7.88 -0.43
N ASP A 9 -11.99 8.60 -1.11
CA ASP A 9 -11.64 9.62 -2.11
C ASP A 9 -10.68 10.65 -1.55
N ARG A 10 -10.99 11.18 -0.37
CA ARG A 10 -10.18 12.19 0.30
C ARG A 10 -8.83 11.66 0.76
N MET A 11 -8.76 10.38 1.14
CA MET A 11 -7.48 9.72 1.42
C MET A 11 -6.65 9.61 0.14
N VAL A 12 -7.23 9.18 -0.99
CA VAL A 12 -6.54 9.07 -2.28
C VAL A 12 -6.06 10.44 -2.77
N GLU A 13 -6.83 11.50 -2.53
CA GLU A 13 -6.42 12.89 -2.78
C GLU A 13 -5.18 13.27 -1.95
N PHE A 14 -5.14 12.92 -0.66
CA PHE A 14 -3.99 13.16 0.20
C PHE A 14 -2.73 12.40 -0.24
N LEU A 15 -2.86 11.19 -0.81
CA LEU A 15 -1.74 10.46 -1.40
C LEU A 15 -1.10 11.19 -2.58
N ARG A 16 -1.86 12.01 -3.30
CA ARG A 16 -1.41 12.76 -4.49
C ARG A 16 -0.96 14.19 -4.17
N SER A 17 -1.05 14.62 -2.93
CA SER A 17 -0.67 15.97 -2.54
C SER A 17 0.85 16.15 -2.55
N ASP A 18 1.31 17.39 -2.72
CA ASP A 18 2.74 17.76 -2.60
C ASP A 18 3.23 17.87 -1.14
N SER A 19 2.31 17.85 -0.16
CA SER A 19 2.65 17.92 1.26
C SER A 19 2.95 16.54 1.81
N THR A 20 4.17 16.36 2.32
CA THR A 20 4.58 15.14 3.04
C THR A 20 3.64 14.81 4.19
N GLU A 21 3.19 15.81 4.95
CA GLU A 21 2.30 15.59 6.10
C GLU A 21 0.94 15.05 5.66
N ALA A 22 0.41 15.54 4.55
CA ALA A 22 -0.82 15.01 3.97
C ALA A 22 -0.61 13.60 3.39
N GLN A 23 0.53 13.32 2.74
CA GLN A 23 0.87 11.98 2.27
C GLN A 23 0.99 10.98 3.44
N GLU A 24 1.59 11.35 4.56
CA GLU A 24 1.67 10.54 5.77
C GLU A 24 0.27 10.27 6.34
N GLN A 25 -0.55 11.30 6.48
CA GLN A 25 -1.94 11.17 6.95
C GLN A 25 -2.74 10.24 6.04
N GLY A 26 -2.65 10.43 4.72
CA GLY A 26 -3.35 9.63 3.72
C GLY A 26 -2.91 8.17 3.74
N THR A 27 -1.60 7.91 3.70
CA THR A 27 -1.05 6.53 3.73
C THR A 27 -1.37 5.82 5.05
N GLN A 28 -1.29 6.52 6.19
CA GLN A 28 -1.65 5.98 7.49
C GLN A 28 -3.14 5.61 7.56
N ALA A 29 -4.02 6.48 7.07
CA ALA A 29 -5.46 6.25 7.08
C ALA A 29 -5.84 5.06 6.18
N VAL A 30 -5.24 4.98 4.99
CA VAL A 30 -5.41 3.84 4.08
C VAL A 30 -4.93 2.54 4.72
N MET A 31 -3.72 2.52 5.29
CA MET A 31 -3.17 1.35 5.97
C MET A 31 -4.10 0.87 7.10
N HIS A 32 -4.56 1.80 7.94
CA HIS A 32 -5.43 1.46 9.07
C HIS A 32 -6.75 0.87 8.57
N LEU A 33 -7.44 1.50 7.62
CA LEU A 33 -8.70 0.96 7.08
C LEU A 33 -8.51 -0.40 6.40
N ALA A 34 -7.43 -0.56 5.64
CA ALA A 34 -7.09 -1.80 4.97
C ALA A 34 -6.86 -2.96 5.96
N SER A 35 -6.29 -2.69 7.14
CA SER A 35 -6.09 -3.70 8.19
C SER A 35 -7.38 -4.16 8.89
N LEU A 36 -8.46 -3.36 8.83
CA LEU A 36 -9.68 -3.63 9.60
C LEU A 36 -10.62 -4.64 8.93
N ALA A 37 -10.78 -4.59 7.62
CA ALA A 37 -11.73 -5.46 6.91
C ALA A 37 -11.39 -5.66 5.43
N ALA A 38 -11.64 -6.86 4.91
CA ALA A 38 -11.53 -7.17 3.49
C ALA A 38 -12.43 -6.29 2.60
N SER A 39 -13.61 -5.90 3.08
CA SER A 39 -14.51 -4.98 2.37
C SER A 39 -13.90 -3.59 2.18
N HIS A 40 -13.18 -3.06 3.17
CA HIS A 40 -12.48 -1.78 3.06
C HIS A 40 -11.33 -1.87 2.05
N ARG A 41 -10.59 -2.98 2.07
CA ARG A 41 -9.48 -3.19 1.13
C ARG A 41 -9.96 -3.16 -0.32
N LYS A 42 -11.08 -3.83 -0.59
CA LYS A 42 -11.71 -3.79 -1.91
C LYS A 42 -12.13 -2.38 -2.29
N ALA A 43 -12.88 -1.69 -1.44
CA ALA A 43 -13.32 -0.32 -1.72
C ALA A 43 -12.14 0.63 -2.00
N ILE A 44 -11.07 0.56 -1.22
CA ILE A 44 -9.87 1.39 -1.41
C ILE A 44 -9.16 1.07 -2.73
N ALA A 45 -9.05 -0.21 -3.08
CA ALA A 45 -8.46 -0.62 -4.36
C ALA A 45 -9.31 -0.15 -5.55
N ASP A 46 -10.63 -0.29 -5.46
CA ASP A 46 -11.60 0.10 -6.50
C ASP A 46 -11.57 1.62 -6.75
N GLU A 47 -11.32 2.44 -5.72
CA GLU A 47 -11.12 3.90 -5.85
C GLU A 47 -9.73 4.30 -6.41
N GLY A 48 -8.91 3.33 -6.82
CA GLY A 48 -7.65 3.60 -7.49
C GLY A 48 -6.53 4.09 -6.56
N ALA A 49 -6.49 3.59 -5.32
CA ALA A 49 -5.40 3.89 -4.38
C ALA A 49 -4.07 3.22 -4.74
N LEU A 50 -4.07 2.14 -5.56
CA LEU A 50 -2.87 1.38 -5.89
C LEU A 50 -1.78 2.20 -6.61
N PRO A 51 -2.05 2.91 -7.73
CA PRO A 51 -1.00 3.68 -8.42
C PRO A 51 -0.36 4.79 -7.57
N PRO A 52 -1.12 5.60 -6.80
CA PRO A 52 -0.53 6.57 -5.87
C PRO A 52 0.35 5.92 -4.80
N LEU A 53 -0.07 4.79 -4.22
CA LEU A 53 0.75 4.07 -3.23
C LEU A 53 2.06 3.60 -3.85
N VAL A 54 2.04 3.04 -5.07
CA VAL A 54 3.25 2.62 -5.78
C VAL A 54 4.18 3.79 -6.09
N ALA A 55 3.64 4.95 -6.45
CA ALA A 55 4.45 6.15 -6.64
C ALA A 55 5.14 6.57 -5.33
N LEU A 56 4.42 6.58 -4.21
CA LEU A 56 4.96 6.92 -2.89
C LEU A 56 6.03 5.94 -2.39
N LEU A 57 6.02 4.67 -2.83
CA LEU A 57 7.12 3.74 -2.56
C LEU A 57 8.44 4.18 -3.21
N ARG A 58 8.38 4.86 -4.36
CA ARG A 58 9.56 5.33 -5.11
C ARG A 58 10.05 6.70 -4.63
N THR A 59 9.11 7.61 -4.37
CA THR A 59 9.42 9.04 -4.16
C THR A 59 9.18 9.51 -2.74
N GLY A 60 8.44 8.75 -1.93
CA GLY A 60 8.08 9.14 -0.58
C GLY A 60 9.27 9.11 0.38
N PRO A 61 9.32 10.03 1.36
CA PRO A 61 10.30 9.94 2.44
C PRO A 61 10.09 8.68 3.28
N PRO A 62 11.09 8.24 4.07
CA PRO A 62 11.03 6.99 4.83
C PRO A 62 9.72 6.71 5.60
N PRO A 63 9.12 7.66 6.35
CA PRO A 63 7.84 7.42 7.04
C PRO A 63 6.68 7.13 6.07
N VAL A 64 6.58 7.87 4.97
CA VAL A 64 5.56 7.68 3.92
C VAL A 64 5.79 6.37 3.18
N ALA A 65 7.03 6.07 2.77
CA ALA A 65 7.36 4.84 2.06
C ALA A 65 7.04 3.59 2.91
N ARG A 66 7.35 3.64 4.23
CA ARG A 66 6.98 2.60 5.19
C ARG A 66 5.48 2.38 5.27
N GLN A 67 4.70 3.46 5.38
CA GLN A 67 3.23 3.38 5.46
C GLN A 67 2.61 2.93 4.14
N ALA A 68 3.13 3.40 3.01
CA ALA A 68 2.72 2.97 1.68
C ALA A 68 2.97 1.47 1.47
N ALA A 69 4.12 0.94 1.91
CA ALA A 69 4.40 -0.49 1.84
C ALA A 69 3.43 -1.31 2.69
N ALA A 70 3.19 -0.88 3.93
CA ALA A 70 2.23 -1.54 4.82
C ALA A 70 0.80 -1.50 4.25
N ALA A 71 0.36 -0.35 3.75
CA ALA A 71 -0.93 -0.16 3.10
C ALA A 71 -1.09 -1.11 1.92
N LEU A 72 -0.10 -1.14 1.01
CA LEU A 72 -0.11 -2.03 -0.15
C LEU A 72 -0.21 -3.50 0.26
N GLY A 73 0.59 -3.95 1.23
CA GLY A 73 0.56 -5.33 1.72
C GLY A 73 -0.82 -5.73 2.23
N HIS A 74 -1.45 -4.89 3.05
CA HIS A 74 -2.82 -5.14 3.50
C HIS A 74 -3.80 -5.13 2.32
N LEU A 75 -3.69 -4.17 1.39
CA LEU A 75 -4.58 -4.03 0.24
C LEU A 75 -4.50 -5.18 -0.76
N VAL A 76 -3.42 -5.94 -0.84
CA VAL A 76 -3.34 -7.10 -1.75
C VAL A 76 -3.63 -8.41 -1.03
N GLU A 77 -3.45 -8.45 0.29
CA GLU A 77 -3.60 -9.68 1.08
C GLU A 77 -4.94 -10.38 0.83
N GLY A 78 -4.83 -11.66 0.47
CA GLY A 78 -5.94 -12.58 0.30
C GLY A 78 -6.80 -12.35 -0.94
N SER A 79 -6.27 -11.69 -1.98
CA SER A 79 -6.98 -11.54 -3.27
C SER A 79 -6.00 -11.52 -4.44
N PRO A 80 -5.98 -12.60 -5.24
CA PRO A 80 -5.08 -12.69 -6.38
C PRO A 80 -5.33 -11.59 -7.41
N GLU A 81 -6.56 -11.09 -7.53
CA GLU A 81 -6.90 -9.99 -8.44
C GLU A 81 -6.23 -8.67 -8.03
N ARG A 82 -6.19 -8.38 -6.71
CA ARG A 82 -5.52 -7.18 -6.18
C ARG A 82 -4.00 -7.34 -6.20
N GLU A 83 -3.50 -8.55 -5.97
CA GLU A 83 -2.09 -8.89 -6.13
C GLU A 83 -1.63 -8.63 -7.57
N GLU A 84 -2.35 -9.15 -8.56
CA GLU A 84 -2.06 -8.95 -9.98
C GLU A 84 -2.13 -7.46 -10.35
N ALA A 85 -3.18 -6.75 -9.94
CA ALA A 85 -3.30 -5.31 -10.20
C ALA A 85 -2.14 -4.49 -9.60
N ALA A 86 -1.64 -4.85 -8.40
CA ALA A 86 -0.48 -4.20 -7.80
C ALA A 86 0.83 -4.54 -8.52
N VAL A 87 0.97 -5.77 -9.02
CA VAL A 87 2.11 -6.17 -9.86
C VAL A 87 2.10 -5.40 -11.19
N GLU A 88 0.95 -5.30 -11.85
CA GLU A 88 0.77 -4.52 -13.08
C GLU A 88 1.02 -3.02 -12.87
N ALA A 89 0.65 -2.49 -11.70
CA ALA A 89 0.98 -1.12 -11.29
C ALA A 89 2.49 -0.92 -11.05
N GLY A 90 3.29 -1.99 -11.03
CA GLY A 90 4.75 -1.94 -10.89
C GLY A 90 5.22 -1.85 -9.44
N ALA A 91 4.49 -2.42 -8.48
CA ALA A 91 4.83 -2.36 -7.06
C ALA A 91 6.11 -3.12 -6.67
N VAL A 92 6.47 -4.18 -7.41
CA VAL A 92 7.53 -5.13 -7.02
C VAL A 92 8.91 -4.47 -6.97
N GLU A 93 9.29 -3.74 -8.01
CA GLU A 93 10.61 -3.08 -8.09
C GLU A 93 10.86 -2.08 -6.94
N PRO A 94 9.94 -1.13 -6.65
CA PRO A 94 10.08 -0.24 -5.49
C PRO A 94 10.22 -1.00 -4.16
N LEU A 95 9.41 -2.05 -3.94
CA LEU A 95 9.46 -2.82 -2.70
C LEU A 95 10.80 -3.53 -2.53
N VAL A 96 11.36 -4.09 -3.61
CA VAL A 96 12.69 -4.72 -3.58
C VAL A 96 13.77 -3.66 -3.31
N ALA A 97 13.65 -2.46 -3.87
CA ALA A 97 14.58 -1.36 -3.59
C ALA A 97 14.54 -0.95 -2.10
N LEU A 98 13.36 -0.95 -1.50
CA LEU A 98 13.16 -0.65 -0.06
C LEU A 98 13.68 -1.75 0.88
N LEU A 99 14.00 -2.94 0.37
CA LEU A 99 14.75 -3.97 1.11
C LEU A 99 16.27 -3.75 1.10
N GLY A 100 16.76 -2.77 0.35
CA GLY A 100 18.18 -2.49 0.25
C GLY A 100 18.81 -2.10 1.59
N PRO A 101 20.14 -2.26 1.76
CA PRO A 101 20.85 -2.02 3.02
C PRO A 101 20.86 -0.55 3.47
N ARG A 102 20.36 0.37 2.64
CA ARG A 102 20.24 1.80 2.92
C ARG A 102 18.90 2.20 3.53
N ALA A 103 17.90 1.31 3.47
CA ALA A 103 16.60 1.54 4.07
C ALA A 103 16.63 1.28 5.57
N ALA A 104 15.80 2.00 6.33
CA ALA A 104 15.65 1.76 7.75
C ALA A 104 15.00 0.37 7.99
N PRO A 105 15.35 -0.34 9.08
CA PRO A 105 14.80 -1.67 9.38
C PRO A 105 13.26 -1.70 9.35
N GLU A 106 12.60 -0.65 9.84
CA GLU A 106 11.14 -0.59 9.86
C GLU A 106 10.53 -0.48 8.46
N VAL A 107 11.24 0.13 7.52
CA VAL A 107 10.83 0.20 6.10
C VAL A 107 11.03 -1.16 5.44
N GLN A 108 12.16 -1.83 5.73
CA GLN A 108 12.47 -3.16 5.20
C GLN A 108 11.44 -4.19 5.66
N ASP A 109 11.05 -4.20 6.95
CA ASP A 109 10.04 -5.10 7.47
C ASP A 109 8.69 -4.95 6.75
N ARG A 110 8.28 -3.70 6.45
CA ARG A 110 7.03 -3.43 5.74
C ARG A 110 7.11 -3.75 4.25
N ALA A 111 8.27 -3.53 3.63
CA ALA A 111 8.51 -3.95 2.26
C ALA A 111 8.50 -5.48 2.12
N ALA A 112 9.11 -6.20 3.07
CA ALA A 112 9.11 -7.66 3.12
C ALA A 112 7.69 -8.20 3.32
N PHE A 113 6.91 -7.61 4.24
CA PHE A 113 5.50 -7.94 4.42
C PHE A 113 4.71 -7.77 3.13
N ALA A 114 4.83 -6.62 2.46
CA ALA A 114 4.11 -6.35 1.22
C ALA A 114 4.48 -7.32 0.10
N LEU A 115 5.76 -7.65 -0.06
CA LEU A 115 6.21 -8.66 -1.00
C LEU A 115 5.70 -10.06 -0.65
N GLY A 116 5.65 -10.39 0.65
CA GLY A 116 5.05 -11.63 1.13
C GLY A 116 3.56 -11.72 0.79
N SER A 117 2.81 -10.63 0.94
CA SER A 117 1.40 -10.55 0.56
C SER A 117 1.20 -10.65 -0.96
N LEU A 118 2.07 -10.04 -1.76
CA LEU A 118 2.07 -10.16 -3.24
C LEU A 118 2.46 -11.57 -3.72
N ALA A 119 3.27 -12.29 -2.96
CA ALA A 119 3.65 -13.67 -3.24
C ALA A 119 2.64 -14.68 -2.66
N GLY A 120 1.80 -14.24 -1.73
CA GLY A 120 0.91 -15.04 -0.90
C GLY A 120 -0.21 -15.76 -1.65
N GLY A 121 -0.52 -15.36 -2.89
CA GLY A 121 -1.37 -16.13 -3.80
C GLY A 121 -0.79 -17.50 -4.20
N ARG A 122 0.48 -17.78 -3.88
CA ARG A 122 1.09 -19.11 -4.05
C ARG A 122 1.48 -19.68 -2.70
N HIS A 123 0.50 -20.34 -2.07
CA HIS A 123 0.63 -21.41 -1.10
C HIS A 123 2.08 -21.76 -0.67
N TRP A 124 2.50 -21.24 0.49
CA TRP A 124 3.53 -21.90 1.31
C TRP A 124 2.92 -23.13 2.01
N GLN A 125 2.30 -24.03 1.24
CA GLN A 125 1.88 -25.35 1.72
C GLN A 125 2.86 -26.38 1.19
N HIS A 126 3.91 -26.62 1.96
CA HIS A 126 4.64 -27.88 1.95
C HIS A 126 4.71 -28.41 3.37
#